data_AF-A0A836VYS7-F1
#
_entry.id   AF-A0A836VYS7-F1
#
_cell.length_a   1.000
_cell.length_b   1.000
_cell.length_c   1.000
_cell.angle_alpha   90.00
_cell.angle_beta   90.00
_cell.angle_gamma   90.00
#
_symmetry.space_group_name_H-M   'P 1'
#
loop_
_entity.id
_entity.type
_entity.pdbx_description
1 polymer ?
#
loop_
_entity_poly.entity_id
_entity_poly.type
_entity_poly.pdbx_seq_one_letter_code
_entity_poly.pdbx_strand_id
1 'polypeptide(L)'
;MVDEYLLRQISEEHSEPEWMLRLRRHALALFNELPEPKWLRGLEDLNLDDVVLYSSPQLRADSWEDLPEDVRRVYERIHLPDREKEYLAGLSTTLDSNTVYSTVVEALRKRGVILEPMNEAVKRYPDPIRR
;
A
#
# COMPACT_ATOMS: atom_id res chain seq x y z
N MET A 1 16.43 -4.17 -2.39
CA MET A 1 16.45 -5.62 -2.08
C MET A 1 15.46 -5.92 -0.97
N VAL A 2 14.54 -6.87 -1.19
CA VAL A 2 13.60 -7.33 -0.16
C VAL A 2 14.26 -8.47 0.59
N ASP A 3 14.54 -8.25 1.87
CA ASP A 3 15.18 -9.23 2.75
C ASP A 3 14.38 -9.39 4.06
N GLU A 4 14.86 -10.28 4.92
CA GLU A 4 14.21 -10.53 6.20
C GLU A 4 14.21 -9.30 7.11
N TYR A 5 15.22 -8.45 7.02
CA TYR A 5 15.30 -7.22 7.80
C TYR A 5 14.16 -6.27 7.42
N LEU A 6 13.94 -6.04 6.13
CA LEU A 6 12.83 -5.24 5.63
C LEU A 6 11.47 -5.80 6.06
N LEU A 7 11.28 -7.12 5.99
CA LEU A 7 10.03 -7.75 6.45
C LEU A 7 9.76 -7.52 7.95
N ARG A 8 10.81 -7.57 8.79
CA ARG A 8 10.68 -7.24 10.21
C ARG A 8 10.31 -5.78 10.41
N GLN A 9 10.97 -4.86 9.68
CA GLN A 9 10.64 -3.43 9.74
C GLN A 9 9.18 -3.16 9.37
N ILE A 10 8.69 -3.75 8.27
CA ILE A 10 7.28 -3.61 7.84
C ILE A 10 6.34 -4.13 8.93
N SER A 11 6.62 -5.31 9.50
CA SER A 11 5.79 -5.91 10.55
C SER A 11 5.77 -5.07 11.83
N GLU A 12 6.90 -4.46 12.20
CA GLU A 12 7.01 -3.58 13.36
C GLU A 12 6.28 -2.25 13.11
N GLU A 13 6.46 -1.63 11.94
CA GLU A 13 5.78 -0.40 11.51
C GLU A 13 4.25 -0.54 11.54
N HIS A 14 3.74 -1.69 11.09
CA HIS A 14 2.31 -1.96 11.05
C HIS A 14 1.75 -2.59 12.33
N SER A 15 2.61 -2.88 13.31
CA SER A 15 2.26 -3.58 14.56
C SER A 15 1.49 -4.88 14.29
N GLU A 16 1.96 -5.66 13.31
CA GLU A 16 1.31 -6.88 12.85
C GLU A 16 1.44 -8.03 13.86
N PRO A 17 0.45 -8.93 13.94
CA PRO A 17 0.57 -10.15 14.71
C PRO A 17 1.62 -11.09 14.09
N GLU A 18 2.29 -11.87 14.94
CA GLU A 18 3.44 -12.71 14.57
C GLU A 18 3.17 -13.67 13.39
N TRP A 19 1.93 -14.14 13.25
CA TRP A 19 1.56 -15.05 12.15
C TRP A 19 1.63 -14.36 10.78
N MET A 20 1.42 -13.05 10.70
CA MET A 20 1.52 -12.29 9.45
C MET A 20 2.99 -12.16 9.03
N LEU A 21 3.91 -11.91 9.97
CA LEU A 21 5.35 -11.92 9.69
C LEU A 21 5.81 -13.29 9.18
N ARG A 22 5.30 -14.39 9.77
CA ARG A 22 5.59 -15.74 9.27
C ARG A 22 5.07 -15.96 7.85
N LEU A 23 3.88 -15.47 7.53
CA LEU A 23 3.33 -15.54 6.17
C LEU A 23 4.20 -14.78 5.17
N ARG A 24 4.65 -13.57 5.53
CA ARG A 24 5.57 -12.75 4.71
C ARG A 24 6.89 -13.47 4.45
N ARG A 25 7.49 -14.07 5.49
CA ARG A 25 8.72 -14.87 5.37
C ARG A 25 8.53 -16.07 4.44
N HIS A 26 7.42 -16.78 4.57
CA HIS A 26 7.11 -17.90 3.69
C HIS A 26 6.95 -17.44 2.22
N ALA A 27 6.26 -16.32 2.00
CA ALA A 27 6.12 -15.74 0.66
C ALA A 27 7.46 -15.31 0.06
N LEU A 28 8.36 -14.73 0.85
CA LEU A 28 9.71 -14.37 0.39
C LEU A 28 10.53 -15.61 0.02
N ALA A 29 10.46 -16.67 0.81
CA ALA A 29 11.11 -17.94 0.49
C ALA A 29 10.59 -18.50 -0.85
N LEU A 30 9.26 -18.55 -1.02
CA LEU A 30 8.65 -18.99 -2.28
C LEU A 30 9.06 -18.10 -3.46
N PHE A 31 9.08 -16.78 -3.27
CA PHE A 31 9.49 -15.85 -4.32
C PHE A 31 10.92 -16.12 -4.80
N ASN A 32 11.84 -16.45 -3.89
CA ASN A 32 13.23 -16.78 -4.24
C ASN A 32 13.40 -18.19 -4.84
N GLU A 33 12.49 -19.11 -4.55
CA GLU A 33 12.53 -20.50 -5.04
C GLU A 33 11.80 -20.71 -6.37
N LEU A 34 10.74 -19.93 -6.62
CA LEU A 34 9.89 -20.10 -7.79
C LEU A 34 10.62 -19.61 -9.05
N PRO A 35 10.58 -20.37 -10.15
CA PRO A 35 11.16 -19.94 -11.40
C PRO A 35 10.36 -18.78 -12.00
N GLU A 36 11.04 -17.96 -12.79
CA GLU A 36 10.38 -16.89 -13.54
C GLU A 36 9.22 -17.42 -14.41
N PRO A 37 8.08 -16.72 -14.44
CA PRO A 37 6.91 -17.17 -15.16
C PRO A 37 7.13 -17.09 -16.68
N LYS A 38 7.23 -18.25 -17.33
CA LYS A 38 7.49 -18.38 -18.78
C LYS A 38 6.40 -17.81 -19.69
N TRP A 39 5.21 -17.53 -19.17
CA TRP A 39 4.09 -16.97 -19.94
C TRP A 39 4.14 -15.44 -20.02
N LEU A 40 4.94 -14.78 -19.17
CA LEU A 40 5.09 -13.33 -19.16
C LEU A 40 6.31 -12.94 -19.99
N ARG A 41 6.09 -12.21 -21.08
CA ARG A 41 7.17 -11.71 -21.94
C ARG A 41 7.75 -10.41 -21.36
N GLY A 42 9.05 -10.19 -21.54
CA GLY A 42 9.73 -8.95 -21.13
C GLY A 42 10.29 -8.96 -19.70
N LEU A 43 10.38 -10.13 -19.06
CA LEU A 43 11.04 -10.27 -17.76
C LEU A 43 12.56 -10.42 -17.85
N GLU A 44 13.08 -10.78 -19.02
CA GLU A 44 14.50 -11.09 -19.24
C GLU A 44 15.43 -9.90 -18.91
N ASP A 45 14.91 -8.68 -19.06
CA ASP A 45 15.64 -7.43 -18.76
C ASP A 45 15.24 -6.81 -17.41
N LEU A 46 14.32 -7.44 -16.67
CA LEU A 46 13.79 -6.88 -15.43
C LEU A 46 14.71 -7.22 -14.25
N ASN A 47 15.52 -6.25 -13.82
CA ASN A 47 16.23 -6.36 -12.56
C ASN A 47 15.37 -5.83 -11.41
N LEU A 48 14.84 -6.74 -10.59
CA LEU A 48 14.03 -6.39 -9.42
C LEU A 48 14.85 -5.74 -8.29
N ASP A 49 16.18 -5.86 -8.30
CA ASP A 49 17.04 -5.19 -7.32
C ASP A 49 17.11 -3.67 -7.54
N ASP A 50 16.87 -3.22 -8.78
CA ASP A 50 16.83 -1.80 -9.14
C ASP A 50 15.46 -1.16 -8.84
N VAL A 51 14.48 -1.97 -8.41
CA VAL A 51 13.12 -1.52 -8.09
C VAL A 51 12.97 -1.29 -6.59
N VAL A 52 12.49 -0.11 -6.22
CA VAL A 52 12.06 0.16 -4.84
C VAL A 52 10.71 -0.51 -4.60
N LEU A 53 10.75 -1.73 -4.07
CA LEU A 53 9.57 -2.57 -3.84
C LEU A 53 8.75 -2.18 -2.60
N TYR A 54 9.35 -1.43 -1.67
CA TYR A 54 8.66 -0.88 -0.52
C TYR A 54 9.12 0.55 -0.26
N SER A 55 8.15 1.45 -0.13
CA SER A 55 8.36 2.82 0.32
C SER A 55 7.43 3.06 1.49
N SER A 56 7.99 3.41 2.65
CA SER A 56 7.19 3.78 3.81
C SER A 56 6.45 5.08 3.48
N PRO A 57 5.15 5.21 3.84
CA PRO A 57 4.35 6.39 3.58
C PRO A 57 4.75 7.53 4.53
N GLN A 58 5.95 8.07 4.35
CA GLN A 58 6.46 9.21 5.12
C GLN A 58 6.04 10.56 4.49
N LEU A 59 5.34 10.51 3.36
CA LEU A 59 4.84 11.68 2.67
C LEU A 59 3.49 12.10 3.26
N ARG A 60 3.59 12.92 4.31
CA ARG A 60 2.52 13.85 4.67
C ARG A 60 2.77 15.15 3.90
N ALA A 61 2.08 15.36 2.78
CA ALA A 61 1.92 16.71 2.24
C ALA A 61 0.89 17.46 3.11
N ASP A 62 -0.06 18.21 2.62
CA ASP A 62 -1.28 18.73 3.31
C ASP A 62 -1.97 19.59 2.27
N SER A 63 -1.16 20.17 1.39
CA SER A 63 -1.54 20.70 0.09
C SER A 63 -0.69 20.21 -1.07
N TRP A 64 -1.07 20.64 -2.28
CA TRP A 64 -0.44 20.30 -3.55
C TRP A 64 0.90 21.01 -3.63
N GLU A 65 0.96 22.21 -3.05
CA GLU A 65 2.20 22.97 -2.90
C GLU A 65 3.20 22.29 -1.96
N ASP A 66 2.71 21.50 -0.99
CA ASP A 66 3.54 20.73 -0.05
C ASP A 66 4.08 19.43 -0.66
N LEU A 67 3.63 19.04 -1.86
CA LEU A 67 4.17 17.89 -2.55
C LEU A 67 5.58 18.19 -3.11
N PRO A 68 6.54 17.27 -2.91
CA PRO A 68 7.82 17.30 -3.58
C PRO A 68 7.67 17.53 -5.09
N GLU A 69 8.57 18.34 -5.63
CA GLU A 69 8.49 18.82 -7.01
C GLU A 69 8.59 17.68 -8.04
N ASP A 70 9.35 16.64 -7.73
CA ASP A 70 9.47 15.41 -8.50
C ASP A 70 8.14 14.65 -8.61
N VAL A 71 7.39 14.58 -7.50
CA VAL A 71 6.06 13.95 -7.45
C VAL A 71 5.07 14.76 -8.29
N ARG A 72 5.02 16.08 -8.13
CA ARG A 72 4.14 16.96 -8.92
C ARG A 72 4.39 16.83 -10.43
N ARG A 73 5.67 16.81 -10.85
CA ARG A 73 6.04 16.65 -12.26
C ARG A 73 5.60 15.33 -12.86
N VAL A 74 5.54 14.25 -12.06
CA VAL A 74 5.01 12.96 -12.51
C VAL A 74 3.50 13.03 -12.71
N TYR A 75 2.77 13.65 -11.77
CA TYR A 75 1.31 13.84 -11.87
C TYR A 75 0.90 14.73 -13.04
N GLU A 76 1.66 15.80 -13.33
CA GLU A 76 1.42 16.65 -14.50
C GLU A 76 1.63 15.90 -15.81
N ARG A 77 2.60 14.98 -15.86
CA ARG A 77 2.92 14.18 -17.05
C ARG A 77 1.84 13.16 -17.40
N ILE A 78 1.09 12.68 -16.41
CA ILE A 78 -0.03 11.76 -16.64
C ILE A 78 -1.35 12.48 -16.95
N HIS A 79 -1.30 13.80 -17.23
CA HIS A 79 -2.45 14.64 -17.60
C HIS A 79 -3.62 14.53 -16.63
N LEU A 80 -3.33 14.61 -15.33
CA LEU A 80 -4.38 14.61 -14.33
C LEU A 80 -5.32 15.83 -14.52
N PRO A 81 -6.64 15.63 -14.59
CA PRO A 81 -7.60 16.74 -14.75
C PRO A 81 -7.41 17.80 -13.66
N ASP A 82 -7.59 19.08 -13.99
CA ASP A 82 -7.34 20.18 -13.03
C ASP A 82 -8.20 20.09 -11.76
N ARG A 83 -9.38 19.48 -11.85
CA ARG A 83 -10.20 19.15 -10.67
C ARG A 83 -9.49 18.21 -9.71
N GLU A 84 -8.79 17.20 -10.22
CA GLU A 84 -8.02 16.26 -9.40
C GLU A 84 -6.79 16.94 -8.76
N LYS A 85 -6.26 18.01 -9.33
CA LYS A 85 -5.17 18.80 -8.72
C LYS A 85 -5.62 19.55 -7.46
N GLU A 86 -6.83 20.12 -7.47
CA GLU A 86 -7.43 20.75 -6.27
C GLU A 86 -7.74 19.70 -5.18
N TYR A 87 -8.13 18.48 -5.57
CA TYR A 87 -8.28 17.34 -4.66
C TYR A 87 -6.94 16.85 -4.10
N LEU A 88 -5.89 16.88 -4.91
CA LEU A 88 -4.51 16.59 -4.48
C LEU A 88 -3.93 17.73 -3.61
N ALA A 89 -4.55 18.91 -3.67
CA ALA A 89 -4.21 20.07 -2.84
C ALA A 89 -4.72 20.03 -1.40
N GLY A 90 -5.30 18.90 -0.99
CA GLY A 90 -5.60 18.54 0.40
C GLY A 90 -4.90 17.26 0.86
N LEU A 91 -3.87 16.81 0.14
CA LEU A 91 -3.44 15.42 0.16
C LEU A 91 -2.08 15.21 0.83
N SER A 92 -2.01 15.58 2.12
CA SER A 92 -1.35 14.68 3.05
C SER A 92 -2.30 13.56 3.38
N THR A 93 -1.82 12.37 3.09
CA THR A 93 -2.06 11.21 3.95
C THR A 93 -3.54 10.91 4.16
N THR A 94 -4.12 10.08 3.28
CA THR A 94 -5.37 9.32 3.54
C THR A 94 -6.71 10.09 3.61
N LEU A 95 -6.88 11.23 2.92
CA LEU A 95 -8.03 12.12 3.17
C LEU A 95 -8.73 12.69 1.91
N ASP A 96 -9.41 11.85 1.12
CA ASP A 96 -10.72 12.26 0.55
C ASP A 96 -11.75 11.13 0.53
N SER A 97 -11.60 10.26 1.50
CA SER A 97 -12.54 9.21 1.81
C SER A 97 -13.20 9.50 3.16
N ASN A 98 -12.58 10.16 4.14
CA ASN A 98 -13.10 10.12 5.50
C ASN A 98 -14.49 10.75 5.77
N THR A 99 -15.13 11.49 4.86
CA THR A 99 -16.55 11.90 5.04
C THR A 99 -17.52 11.05 4.23
N VAL A 100 -17.24 10.78 2.94
CA VAL A 100 -18.07 9.90 2.10
C VAL A 100 -17.84 8.44 2.46
N TYR A 101 -16.58 8.03 2.59
CA TYR A 101 -16.16 6.71 3.07
C TYR A 101 -16.51 6.51 4.53
N SER A 102 -16.50 7.51 5.43
CA SER A 102 -17.05 7.25 6.78
C SER A 102 -18.56 7.02 6.72
N THR A 103 -19.30 7.78 5.93
CA THR A 103 -20.75 7.58 5.76
C THR A 103 -21.05 6.23 5.10
N VAL A 104 -20.27 5.84 4.08
CA VAL A 104 -20.39 4.54 3.41
C VAL A 104 -19.93 3.40 4.32
N VAL A 105 -18.79 3.51 5.01
CA VAL A 105 -18.31 2.56 6.01
C VAL A 105 -19.33 2.42 7.13
N GLU A 106 -19.94 3.51 7.61
CA GLU A 106 -20.96 3.46 8.65
C GLU A 106 -22.25 2.82 8.14
N ALA A 107 -22.69 3.14 6.92
CA ALA A 107 -23.85 2.51 6.28
C ALA A 107 -23.63 1.01 6.03
N LEU A 108 -22.42 0.62 5.59
CA LEU A 108 -22.00 -0.76 5.39
C LEU A 108 -21.90 -1.50 6.73
N ARG A 109 -21.34 -0.86 7.75
CA ARG A 109 -21.23 -1.41 9.12
C ARG A 109 -22.62 -1.65 9.72
N LYS A 110 -23.59 -0.74 9.51
CA LYS A 110 -25.01 -0.94 9.89
C LYS A 110 -25.65 -2.14 9.20
N ARG A 111 -25.12 -2.57 8.04
CA ARG A 111 -25.55 -3.76 7.29
C ARG A 111 -24.68 -5.00 7.60
N GLY A 112 -23.77 -4.92 8.55
CA GLY A 112 -22.88 -6.02 8.95
C GLY A 112 -21.65 -6.23 8.05
N VAL A 113 -21.36 -5.30 7.14
CA VAL A 113 -20.19 -5.36 6.26
C VAL A 113 -18.98 -4.71 6.94
N ILE A 114 -17.84 -5.41 6.92
CA ILE A 114 -16.56 -4.91 7.43
C ILE A 114 -15.77 -4.34 6.25
N LEU A 115 -15.62 -3.01 6.22
CA LEU A 115 -14.76 -2.31 5.27
C LEU A 115 -13.63 -1.63 6.06
N GLU A 116 -12.45 -2.25 6.04
CA GLU A 116 -11.30 -1.86 6.86
C GLU A 116 -10.01 -2.01 6.04
N PRO A 117 -9.04 -1.08 6.16
CA PRO A 117 -7.70 -1.25 5.59
C PRO A 117 -7.03 -2.54 6.07
N MET A 118 -6.26 -3.20 5.21
CA MET A 118 -5.70 -4.53 5.51
C MET A 118 -4.78 -4.54 6.73
N ASN A 119 -3.97 -3.49 6.91
CA ASN A 119 -3.11 -3.34 8.08
C ASN A 119 -3.91 -3.35 9.40
N GLU A 120 -5.08 -2.72 9.43
CA GLU A 120 -5.98 -2.74 10.58
C GLU A 120 -6.80 -4.03 10.68
N ALA A 121 -7.25 -4.55 9.53
CA ALA A 121 -8.04 -5.77 9.46
C ALA A 121 -7.26 -6.98 9.99
N VAL A 122 -5.97 -7.11 9.65
CA VAL A 122 -5.08 -8.18 10.14
C VAL A 122 -5.01 -8.21 11.67
N LYS A 123 -5.06 -7.04 12.32
CA LYS A 123 -5.02 -6.92 13.79
C LYS A 123 -6.39 -7.17 14.42
N ARG A 124 -7.44 -6.57 13.86
CA ARG A 124 -8.79 -6.52 14.45
C ARG A 124 -9.67 -7.72 14.11
N TYR A 125 -9.43 -8.34 12.96
CA TYR A 125 -10.20 -9.46 12.42
C TYR A 125 -9.26 -10.59 11.95
N PRO A 126 -8.42 -11.16 12.83
CA PRO A 126 -7.43 -12.16 12.42
C PRO A 126 -8.06 -13.47 11.93
N ASP A 127 -9.18 -13.90 12.53
CA ASP A 127 -9.82 -15.17 12.21
C ASP A 127 -10.30 -15.29 10.75
N PRO A 128 -11.04 -14.32 10.17
CA PRO A 128 -11.42 -14.38 8.77
C PRO A 128 -10.23 -14.26 7.81
N ILE A 129 -9.13 -13.62 8.23
CA ILE A 129 -7.97 -13.35 7.37
C ILE A 129 -7.00 -14.54 7.36
N ARG A 130 -6.82 -15.21 8.49
CA ARG A 130 -5.83 -16.29 8.67
C ARG A 130 -6.30 -17.66 8.13
N ARG A 131 -7.55 -17.77 7.67
CA ARG A 131 -8.16 -19.04 7.24
C ARG A 131 -7.37 -19.80 6.17
#